data_AF-A0ABD5NCU4-F1
#
_entry.id   AF-A0ABD5NCU4-F1
#
_cell.length_a   1.000
_cell.length_b   1.000
_cell.length_c   1.000
_cell.angle_alpha   90.00
_cell.angle_beta   90.00
_cell.angle_gamma   90.00
#
_symmetry.space_group_name_H-M   'P 1'
#
loop_
_entity.id
_entity.type
_entity.pdbx_description
1 polymer ?
#
loop_
_entity_poly.entity_id
_entity_poly.type
_entity_poly.pdbx_seq_one_letter_code
_entity_poly.pdbx_strand_id
1 'polypeptide(L)'
;MASVSSAHLVLFIAAVLVAAAVAGTFTSSASRLGNAIAEDSSVEAEQVDAEIRVVSDPSNAETIYDPTTETLTVVVKNTGDEVLSAAPEDVVVLVNGTYQSDVRTTVLTGDDWRPGDLLRVRANVSLPEQSETRVVVAPTGSRDLLEFTTPDFAPDRSELVFVNASSGALRTIDAGGSITQYGVNATAIGPKQVDFDDDERLEIPFVTDAGALRLVDATGEETTLVASGVETNRTLLAVGAWRGETSVYYVNESDGDTLYRVRPGASPTQILVGGSSQSAGAVAGVADVNGDGDTDLVFANATQDLFFVDGDSAARITTVGLAEGVGVGQPREFDSAPPSRVPVMDDTGNVSLYDATGVETQLTTDGANDTGPVAGFDWTDDGNPDPQVTLVEDGVIKYVEADGTIETRADVNASAEVGVA
;
A
#
# COMPACT_ATOMS: atom_id res chain seq x y z
N MET A 1 -26.04 98.17 -31.16
CA MET A 1 -25.35 96.86 -31.35
C MET A 1 -24.38 96.50 -30.21
N ALA A 2 -24.66 96.91 -28.95
CA ALA A 2 -23.80 96.58 -27.80
C ALA A 2 -24.32 95.39 -26.93
N SER A 3 -25.60 95.02 -27.06
CA SER A 3 -26.22 93.95 -26.25
C SER A 3 -25.87 92.53 -26.70
N VAL A 4 -25.48 92.33 -27.97
CA VAL A 4 -25.10 91.01 -28.49
C VAL A 4 -23.69 90.61 -28.03
N SER A 5 -22.80 91.56 -27.76
CA SER A 5 -21.40 91.30 -27.36
C SER A 5 -21.29 90.75 -25.93
N SER A 6 -22.12 91.22 -25.00
CA SER A 6 -22.11 90.77 -23.59
C SER A 6 -22.56 89.31 -23.43
N ALA A 7 -23.57 88.89 -24.21
CA ALA A 7 -24.08 87.52 -24.17
C ALA A 7 -23.06 86.51 -24.71
N HIS A 8 -22.35 86.83 -25.79
CA HIS A 8 -21.27 86.00 -26.32
C HIS A 8 -20.10 85.88 -25.34
N LEU A 9 -19.78 86.96 -24.59
CA LEU A 9 -18.72 86.94 -23.58
C LEU A 9 -19.08 86.04 -22.39
N VAL A 10 -20.34 86.11 -21.90
CA VAL A 10 -20.82 85.23 -20.82
C VAL A 10 -20.83 83.77 -21.26
N LEU A 11 -21.30 83.46 -22.47
CA LEU A 11 -21.27 82.10 -23.01
C LEU A 11 -19.86 81.58 -23.25
N PHE A 12 -18.94 82.45 -23.69
CA PHE A 12 -17.53 82.10 -23.87
C PHE A 12 -16.87 81.75 -22.53
N ILE A 13 -17.07 82.58 -21.50
CA ILE A 13 -16.54 82.29 -20.16
C ILE A 13 -17.16 81.01 -19.59
N ALA A 14 -18.48 80.82 -19.75
CA ALA A 14 -19.14 79.59 -19.31
C ALA A 14 -18.60 78.34 -20.03
N ALA A 15 -18.38 78.41 -21.35
CA ALA A 15 -17.79 77.32 -22.12
C ALA A 15 -16.35 77.02 -21.68
N VAL A 16 -15.54 78.04 -21.40
CA VAL A 16 -14.16 77.87 -20.89
C VAL A 16 -14.15 77.24 -19.51
N LEU A 17 -15.07 77.62 -18.61
CA LEU A 17 -15.18 77.03 -17.27
C LEU A 17 -15.60 75.56 -17.34
N VAL A 18 -16.58 75.23 -18.20
CA VAL A 18 -17.00 73.84 -18.43
C VAL A 18 -15.87 73.05 -19.06
N ALA A 19 -15.18 73.59 -20.06
CA ALA A 19 -14.03 72.94 -20.69
C ALA A 19 -12.88 72.69 -19.70
N ALA A 20 -12.60 73.64 -18.80
CA ALA A 20 -11.58 73.49 -17.76
C ALA A 20 -11.97 72.42 -16.73
N ALA A 21 -13.24 72.37 -16.32
CA ALA A 21 -13.74 71.34 -15.41
C ALA A 21 -13.66 69.94 -16.05
N VAL A 22 -14.06 69.81 -17.32
CA VAL A 22 -13.97 68.55 -18.08
C VAL A 22 -12.50 68.14 -18.29
N ALA A 23 -11.62 69.07 -18.64
CA ALA A 23 -10.19 68.78 -18.79
C ALA A 23 -9.56 68.33 -17.46
N GLY A 24 -9.96 68.94 -16.34
CA GLY A 24 -9.52 68.55 -14.99
C GLY A 24 -9.98 67.15 -14.61
N THR A 25 -11.25 66.80 -14.84
CA THR A 25 -11.75 65.45 -14.57
C THR A 25 -11.11 64.42 -15.50
N PHE A 26 -10.91 64.75 -16.78
CA PHE A 26 -10.26 63.86 -17.74
C PHE A 26 -8.81 63.58 -17.35
N THR A 27 -8.06 64.60 -16.93
CA THR A 27 -6.67 64.47 -16.47
C THR A 27 -6.57 63.65 -15.18
N SER A 28 -7.50 63.87 -14.25
CA SER A 28 -7.59 63.10 -13.00
C SER A 28 -7.91 61.62 -13.28
N SER A 29 -8.89 61.35 -14.14
CA SER A 29 -9.22 59.99 -14.56
C SER A 29 -8.07 59.31 -15.29
N ALA A 30 -7.39 60.02 -16.19
CA ALA A 30 -6.21 59.49 -16.89
C ALA A 30 -5.05 59.18 -15.94
N SER A 31 -4.83 60.03 -14.92
CA SER A 31 -3.79 59.80 -13.90
C SER A 31 -4.13 58.60 -13.02
N ARG A 32 -5.40 58.47 -12.60
CA ARG A 32 -5.88 57.31 -11.83
C ARG A 32 -5.75 56.01 -12.61
N LEU A 33 -6.13 56.03 -13.88
CA LEU A 33 -5.99 54.88 -14.77
C LEU A 33 -4.52 54.53 -15.00
N GLY A 34 -3.66 55.52 -15.22
CA GLY A 34 -2.22 55.31 -15.39
C GLY A 34 -1.56 54.69 -14.16
N ASN A 35 -1.93 55.15 -12.96
CA ASN A 35 -1.44 54.57 -11.72
C ASN A 35 -1.94 53.14 -11.50
N ALA A 36 -3.23 52.88 -11.77
CA ALA A 36 -3.79 51.52 -11.66
C ALA A 36 -3.12 50.55 -12.63
N ILE A 37 -2.86 50.97 -13.88
CA ILE A 37 -2.14 50.16 -14.87
C ILE A 37 -0.69 49.90 -14.43
N ALA A 38 0.00 50.90 -13.87
CA ALA A 38 1.36 50.74 -13.40
C ALA A 38 1.46 49.74 -12.23
N GLU A 39 0.51 49.82 -11.29
CA GLU A 39 0.41 48.89 -10.15
C GLU A 39 0.10 47.46 -10.61
N ASP A 40 -0.89 47.29 -11.50
CA ASP A 40 -1.27 46.00 -12.10
C ASP A 40 -0.10 45.38 -12.87
N SER A 41 0.64 46.19 -13.66
CA SER A 41 1.80 45.72 -14.41
C SER A 41 2.97 45.26 -13.54
N SER A 42 3.14 45.84 -12.35
CA SER A 42 4.18 45.44 -11.40
C SER A 42 3.85 44.07 -10.79
N VAL A 43 2.58 43.85 -10.43
CA VAL A 43 2.11 42.59 -9.86
C VAL A 43 2.10 41.47 -10.92
N GLU A 44 1.73 41.77 -12.17
CA GLU A 44 1.84 40.80 -13.27
C GLU A 44 3.31 40.44 -13.58
N ALA A 45 4.23 41.41 -13.53
CA ALA A 45 5.66 41.14 -13.72
C ALA A 45 6.23 40.22 -12.63
N GLU A 46 5.90 40.48 -11.35
CA GLU A 46 6.29 39.63 -10.22
C GLU A 46 5.75 38.19 -10.33
N GLN A 47 4.56 38.00 -10.91
CA GLN A 47 4.03 36.65 -11.17
C GLN A 47 4.67 35.94 -12.36
N VAL A 48 5.18 36.68 -13.36
CA VAL A 48 5.85 36.09 -14.53
C VAL A 48 7.26 35.60 -14.20
N ASP A 49 7.95 36.25 -13.26
CA ASP A 49 9.34 35.91 -12.89
C ASP A 49 9.43 34.79 -11.82
N ALA A 50 8.29 34.43 -11.22
CA ALA A 50 8.17 33.30 -10.31
C ALA A 50 8.06 31.98 -11.11
N GLU A 51 9.15 31.22 -11.16
CA GLU A 51 9.17 29.90 -11.79
C GLU A 51 9.69 28.85 -10.80
N ILE A 52 8.97 27.72 -10.71
CA ILE A 52 9.37 26.59 -9.88
C ILE A 52 9.36 25.29 -10.66
N ARG A 53 10.11 24.31 -10.15
CA ARG A 53 10.04 22.94 -10.63
C ARG A 53 10.06 21.96 -9.47
N VAL A 54 9.12 21.03 -9.43
CA VAL A 54 9.22 19.87 -8.55
C VAL A 54 10.33 18.97 -9.09
N VAL A 55 11.26 18.61 -8.20
CA VAL A 55 12.45 17.79 -8.53
C VAL A 55 12.45 16.45 -7.79
N SER A 56 11.38 16.14 -7.06
CA SER A 56 11.15 14.78 -6.56
C SER A 56 11.07 13.79 -7.72
N ASP A 57 11.64 12.61 -7.54
CA ASP A 57 11.65 11.57 -8.56
C ASP A 57 10.40 10.68 -8.43
N PRO A 58 9.44 10.75 -9.38
CA PRO A 58 8.21 9.97 -9.31
C PRO A 58 8.45 8.46 -9.41
N SER A 59 9.61 8.01 -9.93
CA SER A 59 9.98 6.60 -9.97
C SER A 59 10.49 6.07 -8.62
N ASN A 60 10.71 6.94 -7.63
CA ASN A 60 11.17 6.58 -6.28
C ASN A 60 10.14 7.03 -5.24
N ALA A 61 8.93 6.47 -5.31
CA ALA A 61 7.75 6.86 -4.53
C ALA A 61 7.95 6.82 -3.00
N GLU A 62 8.78 5.90 -2.49
CA GLU A 62 9.15 5.78 -1.07
C GLU A 62 9.82 7.04 -0.51
N THR A 63 10.47 7.83 -1.37
CA THR A 63 11.07 9.11 -0.97
C THR A 63 10.06 10.26 -0.94
N ILE A 64 8.88 10.05 -1.54
CA ILE A 64 7.81 11.03 -1.69
C ILE A 64 6.73 10.82 -0.63
N TYR A 65 6.36 9.58 -0.31
CA TYR A 65 5.31 9.29 0.67
C TYR A 65 5.73 8.17 1.61
N ASP A 66 5.64 8.44 2.91
CA ASP A 66 5.82 7.46 3.98
C ASP A 66 4.44 7.08 4.53
N PRO A 67 3.97 5.84 4.30
CA PRO A 67 2.66 5.37 4.74
C PRO A 67 2.59 5.14 6.26
N THR A 68 3.71 4.84 6.91
CA THR A 68 3.78 4.59 8.36
C THR A 68 3.52 5.87 9.14
N THR A 69 4.07 6.99 8.65
CA THR A 69 3.91 8.31 9.28
C THR A 69 2.88 9.19 8.58
N GLU A 70 2.21 8.69 7.53
CA GLU A 70 1.28 9.42 6.66
C GLU A 70 1.86 10.76 6.16
N THR A 71 3.16 10.80 5.89
CA THR A 71 3.89 12.03 5.58
C THR A 71 4.27 12.09 4.10
N LEU A 72 3.67 13.02 3.37
CA LEU A 72 4.08 13.40 2.02
C LEU A 72 5.27 14.37 2.08
N THR A 73 6.33 14.12 1.33
CA THR A 73 7.51 14.97 1.16
C THR A 73 7.76 15.29 -0.32
N VAL A 74 7.69 16.56 -0.69
CA VAL A 74 8.00 17.04 -2.05
C VAL A 74 9.16 18.02 -1.99
N VAL A 75 10.10 17.89 -2.94
CA VAL A 75 11.23 18.82 -3.09
C VAL A 75 11.01 19.70 -4.32
N VAL A 76 11.06 21.00 -4.11
CA VAL A 76 10.76 22.02 -5.12
C VAL A 76 11.96 22.92 -5.30
N LYS A 77 12.37 23.16 -6.55
CA LYS A 77 13.44 24.07 -6.92
C LYS A 77 12.85 25.39 -7.38
N ASN A 78 13.41 26.50 -6.90
CA ASN A 78 13.17 27.81 -7.49
C ASN A 78 14.03 27.90 -8.77
N THR A 79 13.38 28.02 -9.92
CA THR A 79 14.03 28.12 -11.24
C THR A 79 13.85 29.48 -11.89
N GLY A 80 13.08 30.38 -11.28
CA GLY A 80 12.90 31.76 -11.70
C GLY A 80 14.05 32.67 -11.28
N ASP A 81 13.82 33.97 -11.38
CA ASP A 81 14.85 35.00 -11.14
C ASP A 81 14.67 35.77 -9.82
N GLU A 82 13.58 35.52 -9.09
CA GLU A 82 13.23 36.19 -7.83
C GLU A 82 13.37 35.28 -6.61
N VAL A 83 13.53 35.88 -5.42
CA VAL A 83 13.50 35.15 -4.13
C VAL A 83 12.05 34.91 -3.73
N LEU A 84 11.67 33.64 -3.54
CA LEU A 84 10.30 33.27 -3.18
C LEU A 84 10.14 33.12 -1.66
N SER A 85 8.94 33.37 -1.14
CA SER A 85 8.62 33.08 0.26
C SER A 85 8.63 31.57 0.49
N ALA A 86 9.34 31.14 1.54
CA ALA A 86 9.33 29.77 2.01
C ALA A 86 8.35 29.55 3.18
N ALA A 87 7.59 30.57 3.59
CA ALA A 87 6.66 30.44 4.71
C ALA A 87 5.53 29.44 4.35
N PRO A 88 5.16 28.52 5.26
CA PRO A 88 4.14 27.51 4.97
C PRO A 88 2.80 28.10 4.49
N GLU A 89 2.40 29.26 5.00
CA GLU A 89 1.17 29.97 4.62
C GLU A 89 1.17 30.49 3.17
N ASP A 90 2.34 30.69 2.57
CA ASP A 90 2.51 31.20 1.21
C ASP A 90 2.68 30.07 0.18
N VAL A 91 2.73 28.80 0.63
CA VAL A 91 2.91 27.62 -0.20
C VAL A 91 1.64 26.77 -0.16
N VAL A 92 0.81 26.88 -1.20
CA VAL A 92 -0.40 26.08 -1.34
C VAL A 92 -0.03 24.67 -1.81
N VAL A 93 -0.52 23.66 -1.10
CA VAL A 93 -0.38 22.24 -1.48
C VAL A 93 -1.76 21.64 -1.71
N LEU A 94 -1.96 21.04 -2.88
CA LEU A 94 -3.15 20.26 -3.20
C LEU A 94 -2.73 18.81 -3.44
N VAL A 95 -3.41 17.87 -2.81
CA VAL A 95 -3.24 16.42 -3.02
C VAL A 95 -4.56 15.86 -3.53
N ASN A 96 -4.56 15.28 -4.73
CA ASN A 96 -5.75 14.78 -5.44
C ASN A 96 -6.90 15.82 -5.52
N GLY A 97 -6.53 17.10 -5.64
CA GLY A 97 -7.46 18.23 -5.69
C GLY A 97 -7.93 18.75 -4.33
N THR A 98 -7.50 18.15 -3.22
CA THR A 98 -7.84 18.56 -1.85
C THR A 98 -6.72 19.40 -1.25
N TYR A 99 -7.10 20.56 -0.70
CA TYR A 99 -6.20 21.47 -0.01
C TYR A 99 -5.68 20.90 1.31
N GLN A 100 -4.37 21.01 1.53
CA GLN A 100 -3.71 20.57 2.76
C GLN A 100 -3.45 21.76 3.69
N SER A 101 -3.89 21.63 4.95
CA SER A 101 -3.79 22.71 5.95
C SER A 101 -2.58 22.58 6.89
N ASP A 102 -2.05 21.38 7.10
CA ASP A 102 -0.86 21.14 7.92
C ASP A 102 0.39 21.00 7.03
N VAL A 103 0.77 22.10 6.39
CA VAL A 103 1.97 22.17 5.55
C VAL A 103 3.16 22.65 6.39
N ARG A 104 4.31 21.99 6.21
CA ARG A 104 5.60 22.39 6.79
C ARG A 104 6.61 22.57 5.67
N THR A 105 7.37 23.65 5.73
CA THR A 105 8.38 23.98 4.72
C THR A 105 9.76 24.10 5.35
N THR A 106 10.80 23.76 4.59
CA THR A 106 12.20 23.92 5.02
C THR A 106 13.08 24.17 3.81
N VAL A 107 13.76 25.32 3.78
CA VAL A 107 14.77 25.60 2.76
C VAL A 107 15.96 24.68 3.02
N LEU A 108 16.36 23.90 2.00
CA LEU A 108 17.44 22.92 2.10
C LEU A 108 18.82 23.51 1.83
N THR A 109 18.86 24.63 1.12
CA THR A 109 20.10 25.31 0.72
C THR A 109 19.98 26.79 1.08
N GLY A 110 20.59 27.19 2.21
CA GLY A 110 20.59 28.59 2.66
C GLY A 110 19.42 28.97 3.58
N ASP A 111 19.26 30.28 3.79
CA ASP A 111 18.29 30.87 4.74
C ASP A 111 17.01 31.38 4.06
N ASP A 112 17.07 31.70 2.76
CA ASP A 112 15.95 32.18 1.93
C ASP A 112 15.82 31.28 0.69
N TRP A 113 14.63 31.17 0.09
CA TRP A 113 14.43 30.35 -1.11
C TRP A 113 14.78 31.11 -2.40
N ARG A 114 16.08 31.25 -2.66
CA ARG A 114 16.63 32.02 -3.80
C ARG A 114 16.58 31.20 -5.10
N PRO A 115 16.76 31.85 -6.27
CA PRO A 115 16.97 31.16 -7.53
C PRO A 115 18.04 30.06 -7.42
N GLY A 116 17.66 28.84 -7.75
CA GLY A 116 18.50 27.63 -7.67
C GLY A 116 18.36 26.83 -6.37
N ASP A 117 17.81 27.40 -5.30
CA ASP A 117 17.67 26.73 -4.01
C ASP A 117 16.47 25.76 -3.99
N LEU A 118 16.54 24.82 -3.06
CA LEU A 118 15.55 23.76 -2.87
C LEU A 118 14.73 24.02 -1.62
N LEU A 119 13.41 23.88 -1.75
CA LEU A 119 12.45 23.87 -0.66
C LEU A 119 11.92 22.45 -0.48
N ARG A 120 12.01 21.92 0.73
CA ARG A 120 11.27 20.72 1.12
C ARG A 120 9.93 21.13 1.66
N VAL A 121 8.87 20.56 1.10
CA VAL A 121 7.48 20.74 1.51
C VAL A 121 6.99 19.42 2.08
N ARG A 122 6.39 19.45 3.26
CA ARG A 122 5.78 18.29 3.91
C ARG A 122 4.33 18.54 4.25
N ALA A 123 3.49 17.52 4.08
CA ALA A 123 2.10 17.53 4.51
C ALA A 123 1.73 16.16 5.08
N ASN A 124 0.90 16.16 6.12
CA ASN A 124 0.35 14.92 6.64
C ASN A 124 -0.95 14.62 5.88
N VAL A 125 -0.99 13.50 5.17
CA VAL A 125 -2.11 13.11 4.32
C VAL A 125 -2.20 11.59 4.29
N SER A 126 -3.42 11.06 4.45
CA SER A 126 -3.67 9.63 4.29
C SER A 126 -3.99 9.33 2.83
N LEU A 127 -3.23 8.43 2.21
CA LEU A 127 -3.36 7.99 0.82
C LEU A 127 -3.45 6.46 0.76
N PRO A 128 -4.22 5.87 -0.18
CA PRO A 128 -4.22 4.42 -0.40
C PRO A 128 -2.89 3.94 -1.01
N GLU A 129 -2.55 2.66 -0.84
CA GLU A 129 -1.39 2.04 -1.50
C GLU A 129 -1.61 1.91 -3.01
N GLN A 130 -0.51 1.85 -3.78
CA GLN A 130 -0.53 1.65 -5.24
C GLN A 130 -1.52 2.56 -5.99
N SER A 131 -1.73 3.77 -5.48
CA SER A 131 -2.74 4.70 -5.96
C SER A 131 -2.10 5.87 -6.70
N GLU A 132 -2.59 6.14 -7.92
CA GLU A 132 -2.19 7.35 -8.66
C GLU A 132 -2.53 8.60 -7.83
N THR A 133 -1.48 9.34 -7.49
CA THR A 133 -1.56 10.53 -6.66
C THR A 133 -1.01 11.74 -7.41
N ARG A 134 -1.79 12.82 -7.37
CA ARG A 134 -1.44 14.11 -7.96
C ARG A 134 -1.17 15.13 -6.87
N VAL A 135 0.04 15.69 -6.87
CA VAL A 135 0.44 16.75 -5.94
C VAL A 135 0.73 18.02 -6.70
N VAL A 136 -0.01 19.07 -6.41
CA VAL A 136 0.26 20.41 -6.93
C VAL A 136 0.89 21.23 -5.81
N VAL A 137 2.07 21.78 -6.07
CA VAL A 137 2.69 22.77 -5.18
C VAL A 137 2.62 24.13 -5.88
N ALA A 138 2.03 25.10 -5.21
CA ALA A 138 1.76 26.43 -5.75
C ALA A 138 2.20 27.52 -4.75
N PRO A 139 3.47 27.93 -4.77
CA PRO A 139 3.90 29.17 -4.11
C PRO A 139 3.33 30.40 -4.84
N THR A 140 3.49 31.58 -4.27
CA THR A 140 2.98 32.81 -4.89
C THR A 140 3.52 32.99 -6.32
N GLY A 141 2.61 33.12 -7.29
CA GLY A 141 2.92 33.40 -8.69
C GLY A 141 3.24 32.17 -9.57
N SER A 142 3.49 31.00 -8.99
CA SER A 142 3.91 29.82 -9.76
C SER A 142 3.30 28.52 -9.24
N ARG A 143 3.25 27.49 -10.08
CA ARG A 143 2.85 26.14 -9.65
C ARG A 143 3.50 25.08 -10.51
N ASP A 144 3.72 23.91 -9.92
CA ASP A 144 4.13 22.72 -10.64
C ASP A 144 3.41 21.49 -10.08
N LEU A 145 3.36 20.43 -10.89
CA LEU A 145 2.64 19.19 -10.64
C LEU A 145 3.63 18.03 -10.56
N LEU A 146 3.43 17.18 -9.56
CA LEU A 146 4.01 15.85 -9.48
C LEU A 146 2.89 14.81 -9.55
N GLU A 147 3.04 13.86 -10.45
CA GLU A 147 2.21 12.65 -10.49
C GLU A 147 3.11 11.47 -10.12
N PHE A 148 2.67 10.64 -9.19
CA PHE A 148 3.36 9.42 -8.77
C PHE A 148 2.33 8.39 -8.30
N THR A 149 2.72 7.12 -8.27
CA THR A 149 1.94 6.06 -7.64
C THR A 149 2.46 5.89 -6.22
N THR A 150 1.58 5.88 -5.21
CA THR A 150 2.00 5.63 -3.82
C THR A 150 2.70 4.27 -3.71
N PRO A 151 3.74 4.14 -2.86
CA PRO A 151 4.48 2.89 -2.73
C PRO A 151 3.58 1.76 -2.22
N ASP A 152 4.03 0.52 -2.41
CA ASP A 152 3.51 -0.60 -1.62
C ASP A 152 3.83 -0.31 -0.16
N PHE A 153 2.85 -0.46 0.73
CA PHE A 153 3.06 -0.18 2.14
C PHE A 153 3.89 -1.26 2.84
N ALA A 154 4.30 -2.32 2.12
CA ALA A 154 5.17 -3.36 2.64
C ALA A 154 6.16 -3.92 1.57
N PRO A 155 7.27 -3.20 1.27
CA PRO A 155 8.30 -3.67 0.31
C PRO A 155 8.96 -5.01 0.71
N ASP A 156 8.88 -5.39 1.99
CA ASP A 156 9.41 -6.66 2.53
C ASP A 156 8.48 -7.87 2.30
N ARG A 157 7.31 -7.69 1.67
CA ARG A 157 6.40 -8.79 1.25
C ARG A 157 6.93 -9.62 0.08
N SER A 158 8.07 -9.26 -0.49
CA SER A 158 8.65 -9.85 -1.70
C SER A 158 9.52 -11.10 -1.43
N GLU A 159 9.23 -11.82 -0.35
CA GLU A 159 9.85 -13.11 -0.04
C GLU A 159 8.82 -14.21 0.21
N LEU A 160 9.02 -15.36 -0.44
CA LEU A 160 8.23 -16.56 -0.24
C LEU A 160 8.85 -17.41 0.87
N VAL A 161 8.05 -17.82 1.85
CA VAL A 161 8.52 -18.65 2.97
C VAL A 161 8.43 -20.14 2.59
N PHE A 162 9.47 -20.92 2.90
CA PHE A 162 9.46 -22.36 2.69
C PHE A 162 10.36 -23.09 3.69
N VAL A 163 10.20 -24.42 3.75
CA VAL A 163 11.05 -25.30 4.55
C VAL A 163 11.84 -26.24 3.65
N ASN A 164 13.12 -26.44 3.92
CA ASN A 164 13.91 -27.44 3.22
C ASN A 164 13.51 -28.86 3.65
N ALA A 165 13.10 -29.71 2.70
CA ALA A 165 12.52 -31.03 2.94
C ALA A 165 13.43 -32.00 3.71
N SER A 166 14.76 -31.90 3.52
CA SER A 166 15.70 -32.83 4.15
C SER A 166 16.16 -32.40 5.53
N SER A 167 16.21 -31.11 5.80
CA SER A 167 16.77 -30.56 7.04
C SER A 167 15.73 -29.98 8.00
N GLY A 168 14.52 -29.68 7.51
CA GLY A 168 13.52 -28.92 8.25
C GLY A 168 13.84 -27.44 8.37
N ALA A 169 14.92 -26.95 7.76
CA ALA A 169 15.39 -25.58 7.92
C ALA A 169 14.43 -24.57 7.27
N LEU A 170 14.01 -23.56 8.04
CA LEU A 170 13.20 -22.44 7.57
C LEU A 170 14.02 -21.48 6.71
N ARG A 171 13.45 -21.10 5.56
CA ARG A 171 14.07 -20.24 4.56
C ARG A 171 13.05 -19.32 3.90
N THR A 172 13.56 -18.24 3.32
CA THR A 172 12.83 -17.43 2.35
C THR A 172 13.57 -17.42 1.01
N ILE A 173 12.82 -17.15 -0.06
CA ILE A 173 13.37 -16.87 -1.38
C ILE A 173 12.71 -15.60 -1.94
N ASP A 174 13.51 -14.67 -2.46
CA ASP A 174 13.01 -13.47 -3.12
C ASP A 174 12.75 -13.69 -4.62
N ALA A 175 12.10 -12.72 -5.27
CA ALA A 175 11.86 -12.72 -6.71
C ALA A 175 13.16 -12.65 -7.55
N GLY A 176 14.33 -12.40 -6.95
CA GLY A 176 15.66 -12.51 -7.56
C GLY A 176 16.28 -13.92 -7.44
N GLY A 177 15.68 -14.81 -6.64
CA GLY A 177 16.20 -16.13 -6.30
C GLY A 177 17.24 -16.13 -5.17
N SER A 178 17.43 -15.02 -4.47
CA SER A 178 18.24 -14.97 -3.24
C SER A 178 17.55 -15.75 -2.13
N ILE A 179 18.32 -16.54 -1.37
CA ILE A 179 17.78 -17.36 -0.28
C ILE A 179 18.33 -16.86 1.05
N THR A 180 17.42 -16.59 1.99
CA THR A 180 17.75 -16.31 3.39
C THR A 180 17.45 -17.54 4.25
N GLN A 181 18.33 -17.86 5.21
CA GLN A 181 18.14 -18.95 6.15
C GLN A 181 18.12 -18.42 7.59
N TYR A 182 17.12 -18.86 8.36
CA TYR A 182 16.81 -18.31 9.68
C TYR A 182 17.44 -19.08 10.86
N GLY A 183 18.14 -20.18 10.59
CA GLY A 183 18.82 -20.97 11.62
C GLY A 183 17.88 -21.80 12.51
N VAL A 184 16.59 -21.87 12.18
CA VAL A 184 15.55 -22.63 12.89
C VAL A 184 14.98 -23.72 12.00
N ASN A 185 14.34 -24.71 12.64
CA ASN A 185 13.58 -25.74 11.96
C ASN A 185 12.08 -25.55 12.19
N ALA A 186 11.28 -25.84 11.17
CA ALA A 186 9.84 -25.69 11.19
C ALA A 186 9.11 -26.88 10.55
N THR A 187 7.95 -27.23 11.10
CA THR A 187 7.00 -28.21 10.54
C THR A 187 5.73 -27.56 10.00
N ALA A 188 5.46 -26.31 10.37
CA ALA A 188 4.45 -25.45 9.76
C ALA A 188 4.94 -24.01 9.76
N ILE A 189 4.49 -23.25 8.76
CA ILE A 189 4.93 -21.89 8.47
C ILE A 189 3.71 -20.99 8.20
N GLY A 190 3.90 -19.70 8.38
CA GLY A 190 3.04 -18.67 7.81
C GLY A 190 3.86 -17.62 7.08
N PRO A 191 3.22 -16.61 6.51
CA PRO A 191 3.87 -15.67 5.62
C PRO A 191 4.63 -14.59 6.39
N LYS A 192 5.69 -14.05 5.76
CA LYS A 192 6.50 -12.94 6.27
C LYS A 192 5.83 -11.60 5.92
N GLN A 193 4.91 -11.12 6.75
CA GLN A 193 4.06 -9.97 6.38
C GLN A 193 3.82 -8.93 7.48
N VAL A 194 4.14 -9.25 8.72
CA VAL A 194 3.83 -8.38 9.87
C VAL A 194 5.09 -8.19 10.69
N ASP A 195 5.40 -6.93 10.99
CA ASP A 195 6.30 -6.51 12.06
C ASP A 195 5.50 -6.54 13.38
N PHE A 196 5.78 -7.52 14.21
CA PHE A 196 5.06 -7.81 15.44
C PHE A 196 5.65 -7.14 16.68
N ASP A 197 6.92 -6.68 16.61
CA ASP A 197 7.61 -6.04 17.73
C ASP A 197 8.09 -4.61 17.46
N ASP A 198 7.67 -4.04 16.33
CA ASP A 198 7.88 -2.67 15.88
C ASP A 198 9.39 -2.33 15.70
N ASP A 199 10.18 -3.30 15.23
CA ASP A 199 11.64 -3.17 15.04
C ASP A 199 12.07 -2.87 13.58
N GLU A 200 11.09 -2.63 12.71
CA GLU A 200 11.20 -2.42 11.27
C GLU A 200 11.62 -3.68 10.49
N ARG A 201 11.39 -4.87 11.03
CA ARG A 201 11.58 -6.15 10.33
C ARG A 201 10.28 -6.95 10.39
N LEU A 202 10.04 -7.73 9.35
CA LEU A 202 8.92 -8.65 9.33
C LEU A 202 9.30 -10.00 9.92
N GLU A 203 8.44 -10.55 10.77
CA GLU A 203 8.62 -11.88 11.35
C GLU A 203 7.91 -12.95 10.53
N ILE A 204 8.48 -14.15 10.58
CA ILE A 204 7.88 -15.38 10.10
C ILE A 204 7.32 -16.13 11.31
N PRO A 205 6.00 -16.37 11.38
CA PRO A 205 5.47 -17.34 12.31
C PRO A 205 5.81 -18.75 11.84
N PHE A 206 6.25 -19.59 12.77
CA PHE A 206 6.55 -20.99 12.51
C PHE A 206 6.25 -21.88 13.71
N VAL A 207 6.00 -23.15 13.44
CA VAL A 207 5.79 -24.18 14.46
C VAL A 207 6.97 -25.14 14.44
N THR A 208 7.52 -25.41 15.62
CA THR A 208 8.55 -26.44 15.82
C THR A 208 7.95 -27.84 15.89
N ASP A 209 8.76 -28.87 15.72
CA ASP A 209 8.38 -30.29 15.85
C ASP A 209 7.75 -30.65 17.22
N ALA A 210 7.94 -29.80 18.24
CA ALA A 210 7.36 -29.95 19.57
C ALA A 210 5.99 -29.25 19.74
N GLY A 211 5.44 -28.66 18.67
CA GLY A 211 4.18 -27.92 18.68
C GLY A 211 4.28 -26.52 19.31
N ALA A 212 5.48 -25.97 19.46
CA ALA A 212 5.66 -24.59 19.91
C ALA A 212 5.53 -23.62 18.74
N LEU A 213 4.68 -22.58 18.88
CA LEU A 213 4.53 -21.48 17.93
C LEU A 213 5.45 -20.32 18.30
N ARG A 214 6.27 -19.89 17.34
CA ARG A 214 7.29 -18.87 17.51
C ARG A 214 7.31 -17.92 16.32
N LEU A 215 7.88 -16.74 16.53
CA LEU A 215 8.25 -15.77 15.50
C LEU A 215 9.77 -15.80 15.33
N VAL A 216 10.24 -15.55 14.10
CA VAL A 216 11.65 -15.28 13.82
C VAL A 216 11.79 -14.17 12.78
N ASP A 217 12.74 -13.26 12.99
CA ASP A 217 13.04 -12.16 12.08
C ASP A 217 14.30 -12.45 11.23
N ALA A 218 14.69 -11.51 10.37
CA ALA A 218 15.90 -11.64 9.55
C ALA A 218 17.22 -11.64 10.34
N THR A 219 17.24 -11.19 11.60
CA THR A 219 18.43 -11.23 12.46
C THR A 219 18.58 -12.55 13.22
N GLY A 220 17.52 -13.38 13.23
CA GLY A 220 17.44 -14.62 13.98
C GLY A 220 16.98 -14.42 15.43
N GLU A 221 16.41 -13.26 15.76
CA GLU A 221 15.67 -13.04 17.00
C GLU A 221 14.42 -13.92 17.00
N GLU A 222 14.20 -14.66 18.09
CA GLU A 222 13.08 -15.59 18.20
C GLU A 222 12.18 -15.25 19.39
N THR A 223 10.88 -15.11 19.13
CA THR A 223 9.86 -14.87 20.17
C THR A 223 8.90 -16.05 20.28
N THR A 224 8.75 -16.66 21.46
CA THR A 224 7.77 -17.74 21.67
C THR A 224 6.39 -17.18 22.00
N LEU A 225 5.39 -17.53 21.19
CA LEU A 225 3.99 -17.16 21.40
C LEU A 225 3.20 -18.25 22.13
N VAL A 226 3.44 -19.52 21.77
CA VAL A 226 2.82 -20.70 22.39
C VAL A 226 3.91 -21.74 22.67
N ALA A 227 3.95 -22.26 23.89
CA ALA A 227 5.01 -23.18 24.30
C ALA A 227 4.89 -24.60 23.72
N SER A 228 3.66 -25.06 23.45
CA SER A 228 3.35 -26.38 22.90
C SER A 228 1.87 -26.49 22.52
N GLY A 229 1.51 -27.49 21.72
CA GLY A 229 0.11 -27.87 21.45
C GLY A 229 -0.51 -27.26 20.20
N VAL A 230 0.29 -26.54 19.41
CA VAL A 230 -0.08 -26.12 18.05
C VAL A 230 0.07 -27.31 17.11
N GLU A 231 -0.87 -27.45 16.16
CA GLU A 231 -0.83 -28.48 15.11
C GLU A 231 0.50 -28.42 14.35
N THR A 232 1.06 -29.59 14.06
CA THR A 232 2.38 -29.76 13.42
C THR A 232 2.30 -30.47 12.09
N ASN A 233 1.19 -31.14 11.81
CA ASN A 233 1.01 -32.03 10.68
C ASN A 233 0.13 -31.34 9.63
N ARG A 234 0.73 -30.99 8.50
CA ARG A 234 0.01 -30.49 7.31
C ARG A 234 -0.89 -29.29 7.62
N THR A 235 -0.37 -28.31 8.35
CA THR A 235 -1.10 -27.10 8.72
C THR A 235 -0.41 -25.83 8.21
N LEU A 236 -1.16 -24.73 8.21
CA LEU A 236 -0.69 -23.40 7.85
C LEU A 236 -1.01 -22.42 8.96
N LEU A 237 -0.17 -21.39 9.04
CA LEU A 237 -0.36 -20.25 9.92
C LEU A 237 -0.74 -19.05 9.09
N ALA A 238 -1.63 -18.22 9.63
CA ALA A 238 -1.96 -16.93 9.03
C ALA A 238 -1.51 -15.79 9.95
N VAL A 239 -1.24 -14.64 9.34
CA VAL A 239 -1.06 -13.36 10.04
C VAL A 239 -1.97 -12.32 9.40
N GLY A 240 -2.35 -11.33 10.18
CA GLY A 240 -3.15 -10.22 9.69
C GLY A 240 -4.02 -9.62 10.78
N ALA A 241 -4.67 -8.50 10.45
CA ALA A 241 -5.64 -7.86 11.32
C ALA A 241 -7.03 -8.42 11.08
N TRP A 242 -7.66 -9.02 12.10
CA TRP A 242 -9.05 -9.47 12.02
C TRP A 242 -9.79 -9.21 13.33
N ARG A 243 -10.99 -8.62 13.23
CA ARG A 243 -11.77 -8.07 14.36
C ARG A 243 -10.96 -7.08 15.21
N GLY A 244 -10.22 -6.20 14.54
CA GLY A 244 -9.52 -5.06 15.15
C GLY A 244 -8.19 -5.36 15.82
N GLU A 245 -7.65 -6.58 15.69
CA GLU A 245 -6.34 -6.95 16.25
C GLU A 245 -5.51 -7.71 15.21
N THR A 246 -4.25 -7.31 15.06
CA THR A 246 -3.23 -8.08 14.34
C THR A 246 -2.76 -9.26 15.18
N SER A 247 -2.76 -10.46 14.62
CA SER A 247 -2.42 -11.69 15.34
C SER A 247 -1.83 -12.74 14.42
N VAL A 248 -1.20 -13.76 15.03
CA VAL A 248 -0.96 -15.06 14.40
C VAL A 248 -2.16 -15.96 14.66
N TYR A 249 -2.71 -16.57 13.61
CA TYR A 249 -3.82 -17.50 13.65
C TYR A 249 -3.32 -18.90 13.37
N TYR A 250 -3.77 -19.85 14.17
CA TYR A 250 -3.24 -21.22 14.16
C TYR A 250 -4.29 -22.24 14.61
N VAL A 251 -4.01 -23.51 14.37
CA VAL A 251 -4.81 -24.65 14.84
C VAL A 251 -4.22 -25.21 16.13
N ASN A 252 -5.03 -25.31 17.17
CA ASN A 252 -4.63 -25.85 18.47
C ASN A 252 -5.01 -27.33 18.59
N GLU A 253 -4.06 -28.22 18.30
CA GLU A 253 -4.21 -29.68 18.40
C GLU A 253 -4.54 -30.12 19.83
N SER A 254 -3.96 -29.46 20.83
CA SER A 254 -4.21 -29.77 22.24
C SER A 254 -5.62 -29.40 22.73
N ASP A 255 -6.37 -28.66 21.93
CA ASP A 255 -7.77 -28.30 22.17
C ASP A 255 -8.70 -28.77 21.03
N GLY A 256 -8.45 -29.99 20.52
CA GLY A 256 -9.33 -30.66 19.56
C GLY A 256 -9.34 -30.04 18.18
N ASP A 257 -8.17 -29.63 17.70
CA ASP A 257 -7.93 -29.04 16.38
C ASP A 257 -8.81 -27.81 16.14
N THR A 258 -8.82 -26.88 17.11
CA THR A 258 -9.67 -25.68 17.05
C THR A 258 -8.90 -24.41 16.71
N LEU A 259 -9.61 -23.43 16.13
CA LEU A 259 -9.03 -22.14 15.74
C LEU A 259 -8.64 -21.29 16.96
N TYR A 260 -7.41 -20.79 16.95
CA TYR A 260 -6.87 -19.87 17.95
C TYR A 260 -6.16 -18.68 17.29
N ARG A 261 -6.03 -17.59 18.04
CA ARG A 261 -5.13 -16.48 17.74
C ARG A 261 -4.25 -16.12 18.93
N VAL A 262 -3.09 -15.55 18.64
CA VAL A 262 -2.18 -15.02 19.66
C VAL A 262 -1.37 -13.85 19.07
N ARG A 263 -0.95 -12.94 19.94
CA ARG A 263 -0.01 -11.85 19.63
C ARG A 263 1.10 -11.83 20.66
N PRO A 264 2.28 -11.25 20.36
CA PRO A 264 3.36 -11.14 21.34
C PRO A 264 2.89 -10.53 22.66
N GLY A 265 3.33 -11.14 23.77
CA GLY A 265 2.99 -10.69 25.12
C GLY A 265 1.54 -10.93 25.57
N ALA A 266 0.67 -11.52 24.74
CA ALA A 266 -0.70 -11.87 25.10
C ALA A 266 -0.88 -13.39 25.31
N SER A 267 -1.92 -13.76 26.06
CA SER A 267 -2.34 -15.16 26.16
C SER A 267 -3.07 -15.60 24.88
N PRO A 268 -2.88 -16.85 24.41
CA PRO A 268 -3.64 -17.37 23.28
C PRO A 268 -5.13 -17.39 23.56
N THR A 269 -5.94 -17.06 22.55
CA THR A 269 -7.39 -16.94 22.65
C THR A 269 -8.07 -17.81 21.59
N GLN A 270 -9.02 -18.65 22.00
CA GLN A 270 -9.82 -19.45 21.08
C GLN A 270 -10.75 -18.55 20.26
N ILE A 271 -10.88 -18.86 18.97
CA ILE A 271 -11.79 -18.18 18.06
C ILE A 271 -13.12 -18.90 18.08
N LEU A 272 -14.17 -18.15 18.44
CA LEU A 272 -15.55 -18.63 18.41
C LEU A 272 -16.31 -17.93 17.29
N VAL A 273 -17.08 -18.68 16.53
CA VAL A 273 -17.97 -18.17 15.47
C VAL A 273 -19.40 -18.50 15.87
N GLY A 274 -20.25 -17.48 15.98
CA GLY A 274 -21.60 -17.62 16.55
C GLY A 274 -21.60 -18.22 17.96
N GLY A 275 -20.52 -18.03 18.74
CA GLY A 275 -20.33 -18.60 20.07
C GLY A 275 -19.92 -20.07 20.12
N SER A 276 -19.57 -20.69 18.97
CA SER A 276 -19.15 -22.09 18.89
C SER A 276 -17.70 -22.22 18.42
N SER A 277 -16.97 -23.17 18.99
CA SER A 277 -15.62 -23.55 18.53
C SER A 277 -15.68 -24.08 17.10
N GLN A 278 -14.68 -23.71 16.29
CA GLN A 278 -14.55 -24.20 14.92
C GLN A 278 -13.45 -25.25 14.85
N SER A 279 -13.74 -26.40 14.24
CA SER A 279 -12.70 -27.38 13.88
C SER A 279 -11.95 -26.90 12.65
N ALA A 280 -10.63 -26.96 12.70
CA ALA A 280 -9.71 -26.47 11.68
C ALA A 280 -8.57 -27.48 11.45
N GLY A 281 -8.11 -27.59 10.20
CA GLY A 281 -6.88 -28.27 9.83
C GLY A 281 -5.76 -27.30 9.45
N ALA A 282 -6.11 -26.14 8.90
CA ALA A 282 -5.16 -25.07 8.60
C ALA A 282 -5.86 -23.70 8.57
N VAL A 283 -5.08 -22.65 8.82
CA VAL A 283 -5.55 -21.27 8.63
C VAL A 283 -4.89 -20.71 7.39
N ALA A 284 -5.70 -20.40 6.37
CA ALA A 284 -5.20 -19.96 5.07
C ALA A 284 -4.73 -18.51 5.12
N GLY A 285 -5.50 -17.62 5.75
CA GLY A 285 -5.18 -16.21 5.72
C GLY A 285 -6.26 -15.30 6.27
N VAL A 286 -5.93 -14.01 6.27
CA VAL A 286 -6.85 -12.91 6.56
C VAL A 286 -6.86 -11.96 5.35
N ALA A 287 -8.04 -11.66 4.82
CA ALA A 287 -8.24 -10.73 3.71
C ALA A 287 -9.73 -10.40 3.57
N ASP A 288 -10.09 -9.31 2.89
CA ASP A 288 -11.47 -9.04 2.47
C ASP A 288 -11.82 -9.91 1.25
N VAL A 289 -12.39 -11.10 1.48
CA VAL A 289 -12.70 -12.07 0.41
C VAL A 289 -14.10 -11.89 -0.16
N ASN A 290 -14.98 -11.19 0.56
CA ASN A 290 -16.37 -10.97 0.17
C ASN A 290 -16.58 -9.58 -0.49
N GLY A 291 -15.60 -8.67 -0.38
CA GLY A 291 -15.58 -7.34 -0.98
C GLY A 291 -16.40 -6.28 -0.22
N ASP A 292 -16.65 -6.47 1.07
CA ASP A 292 -17.44 -5.55 1.89
C ASP A 292 -16.59 -4.48 2.61
N GLY A 293 -15.26 -4.58 2.51
CA GLY A 293 -14.28 -3.67 3.10
C GLY A 293 -13.81 -4.07 4.50
N ASP A 294 -14.39 -5.10 5.12
CA ASP A 294 -13.91 -5.68 6.36
C ASP A 294 -13.09 -6.95 6.07
N THR A 295 -12.05 -7.19 6.86
CA THR A 295 -11.23 -8.42 6.71
C THR A 295 -11.98 -9.65 7.20
N ASP A 296 -11.87 -10.74 6.45
CA ASP A 296 -12.37 -12.07 6.79
C ASP A 296 -11.24 -13.01 7.21
N LEU A 297 -11.57 -14.01 8.04
CA LEU A 297 -10.64 -15.11 8.37
C LEU A 297 -10.96 -16.33 7.50
N VAL A 298 -9.99 -16.83 6.75
CA VAL A 298 -10.14 -18.01 5.90
C VAL A 298 -9.42 -19.21 6.50
N PHE A 299 -10.12 -20.34 6.60
CA PHE A 299 -9.56 -21.58 7.17
C PHE A 299 -10.14 -22.82 6.50
N ALA A 300 -9.35 -23.90 6.45
CA ALA A 300 -9.82 -25.22 6.06
C ALA A 300 -10.14 -26.02 7.32
N ASN A 301 -11.29 -26.71 7.35
CA ASN A 301 -11.64 -27.59 8.45
C ASN A 301 -10.92 -28.96 8.35
N ALA A 302 -11.05 -29.78 9.39
CA ALA A 302 -10.47 -31.13 9.40
C ALA A 302 -11.04 -32.08 8.34
N THR A 303 -12.16 -31.72 7.68
CA THR A 303 -12.79 -32.47 6.59
C THR A 303 -12.58 -31.83 5.22
N GLN A 304 -11.56 -30.97 5.07
CA GLN A 304 -11.15 -30.34 3.81
C GLN A 304 -12.08 -29.26 3.27
N ASP A 305 -13.14 -28.90 3.99
CA ASP A 305 -14.00 -27.81 3.56
C ASP A 305 -13.36 -26.47 3.92
N LEU A 306 -13.23 -25.60 2.93
CA LEU A 306 -12.75 -24.23 3.07
C LEU A 306 -13.91 -23.33 3.50
N PHE A 307 -13.66 -22.49 4.50
CA PHE A 307 -14.60 -21.49 4.98
C PHE A 307 -13.93 -20.12 5.03
N PHE A 308 -14.74 -19.08 4.87
CA PHE A 308 -14.39 -17.76 5.39
C PHE A 308 -15.32 -17.39 6.55
N VAL A 309 -14.82 -16.53 7.42
CA VAL A 309 -15.54 -15.99 8.57
C VAL A 309 -15.61 -14.48 8.45
N ASP A 310 -16.81 -13.99 8.14
CA ASP A 310 -17.20 -12.59 8.19
C ASP A 310 -17.91 -12.32 9.51
N GLY A 311 -17.39 -11.37 10.28
CA GLY A 311 -17.89 -11.07 11.62
C GLY A 311 -17.99 -12.37 12.44
N ASP A 312 -19.20 -12.70 12.92
CA ASP A 312 -19.51 -13.93 13.68
C ASP A 312 -20.18 -15.04 12.85
N SER A 313 -20.11 -14.99 11.53
CA SER A 313 -20.72 -15.97 10.61
C SER A 313 -19.65 -16.68 9.78
N ALA A 314 -19.75 -18.00 9.65
CA ALA A 314 -18.92 -18.78 8.74
C ALA A 314 -19.73 -19.25 7.53
N ALA A 315 -19.14 -19.14 6.34
CA ALA A 315 -19.70 -19.65 5.10
C ALA A 315 -18.68 -20.53 4.37
N ARG A 316 -19.16 -21.65 3.82
CA ARG A 316 -18.33 -22.60 3.08
C ARG A 316 -18.09 -22.08 1.67
N ILE A 317 -16.84 -22.13 1.22
CA ILE A 317 -16.40 -21.79 -0.14
C ILE A 317 -16.37 -23.06 -0.99
N THR A 318 -15.45 -23.99 -0.70
CA THR A 318 -15.18 -25.18 -1.53
C THR A 318 -14.55 -26.30 -0.70
N THR A 319 -14.01 -27.33 -1.34
CA THR A 319 -13.16 -28.38 -0.75
C THR A 319 -11.72 -28.24 -1.27
N VAL A 320 -10.71 -28.53 -0.44
CA VAL A 320 -9.28 -28.41 -0.76
C VAL A 320 -8.54 -29.75 -0.76
N GLY A 321 -7.38 -29.81 -1.40
CA GLY A 321 -6.54 -31.01 -1.47
C GLY A 321 -5.90 -31.39 -0.12
N LEU A 322 -5.70 -32.71 0.12
CA LEU A 322 -4.90 -33.25 1.24
C LEU A 322 -4.05 -34.50 0.90
N ALA A 323 -3.36 -34.60 -0.24
CA ALA A 323 -2.39 -35.70 -0.42
C ALA A 323 -1.00 -35.38 0.16
N GLU A 324 -0.50 -34.14 0.10
CA GLU A 324 0.83 -33.73 0.62
C GLU A 324 0.74 -32.74 1.81
N GLY A 325 -0.02 -31.66 1.68
CA GLY A 325 -0.42 -30.78 2.80
C GLY A 325 -1.85 -30.27 2.62
N VAL A 326 -2.27 -29.20 3.30
CA VAL A 326 -3.58 -28.56 3.01
C VAL A 326 -3.42 -27.67 1.78
N GLY A 327 -4.02 -28.07 0.66
CA GLY A 327 -3.92 -27.41 -0.65
C GLY A 327 -4.64 -26.06 -0.71
N VAL A 328 -4.26 -25.12 0.15
CA VAL A 328 -4.81 -23.76 0.20
C VAL A 328 -3.67 -22.77 0.42
N GLY A 329 -3.87 -21.53 -0.02
CA GLY A 329 -2.99 -20.42 0.29
C GLY A 329 -3.72 -19.21 0.85
N GLN A 330 -2.95 -18.20 1.23
CA GLN A 330 -3.49 -16.92 1.67
C GLN A 330 -4.35 -16.29 0.57
N PRO A 331 -5.55 -15.77 0.89
CA PRO A 331 -6.33 -15.02 -0.07
C PRO A 331 -5.60 -13.72 -0.46
N ARG A 332 -5.58 -13.42 -1.75
CA ARG A 332 -4.96 -12.21 -2.32
C ARG A 332 -5.76 -11.68 -3.49
N GLU A 333 -5.51 -10.45 -3.89
CA GLU A 333 -5.99 -9.91 -5.17
C GLU A 333 -5.07 -10.43 -6.30
N PHE A 334 -5.66 -11.06 -7.31
CA PHE A 334 -4.94 -11.70 -8.43
C PHE A 334 -5.19 -11.01 -9.78
N ASP A 335 -5.98 -9.93 -9.79
CA ASP A 335 -6.46 -9.23 -10.98
C ASP A 335 -6.62 -7.71 -10.78
N SER A 336 -5.74 -7.12 -9.97
CA SER A 336 -5.64 -5.66 -9.70
C SER A 336 -6.95 -5.00 -9.24
N ALA A 337 -7.92 -5.79 -8.79
CA ALA A 337 -9.21 -5.32 -8.31
C ALA A 337 -9.75 -6.27 -7.22
N PRO A 338 -10.39 -5.72 -6.17
CA PRO A 338 -11.10 -6.53 -5.19
C PRO A 338 -12.31 -7.25 -5.82
N PRO A 339 -12.78 -8.35 -5.20
CA PRO A 339 -12.34 -8.88 -3.90
C PRO A 339 -11.13 -9.81 -3.99
N SER A 340 -10.51 -10.08 -2.84
CA SER A 340 -9.47 -11.11 -2.75
C SER A 340 -10.04 -12.50 -3.07
N ARG A 341 -9.25 -13.34 -3.75
CA ARG A 341 -9.59 -14.74 -4.06
C ARG A 341 -8.64 -15.68 -3.35
N VAL A 342 -9.13 -16.87 -3.00
CA VAL A 342 -8.36 -17.89 -2.30
C VAL A 342 -7.73 -18.85 -3.32
N PRO A 343 -6.39 -18.96 -3.39
CA PRO A 343 -5.74 -19.98 -4.20
C PRO A 343 -5.91 -21.35 -3.53
N VAL A 344 -6.36 -22.32 -4.32
CA VAL A 344 -6.63 -23.68 -3.88
C VAL A 344 -5.95 -24.65 -4.84
N MET A 345 -5.32 -25.67 -4.27
CA MET A 345 -4.85 -26.85 -4.96
C MET A 345 -5.76 -28.02 -4.56
N ASP A 346 -6.36 -28.68 -5.55
CA ASP A 346 -7.27 -29.79 -5.31
C ASP A 346 -6.55 -31.14 -5.13
N ASP A 347 -7.30 -32.20 -4.80
CA ASP A 347 -6.78 -33.57 -4.62
C ASP A 347 -6.20 -34.19 -5.92
N THR A 348 -6.31 -33.51 -7.06
CA THR A 348 -5.74 -33.91 -8.35
C THR A 348 -4.54 -33.05 -8.77
N GLY A 349 -4.13 -32.10 -7.92
CA GLY A 349 -3.02 -31.19 -8.16
C GLY A 349 -3.37 -29.98 -9.04
N ASN A 350 -4.64 -29.79 -9.40
CA ASN A 350 -5.04 -28.61 -10.17
C ASN A 350 -5.15 -27.39 -9.25
N VAL A 351 -4.71 -26.26 -9.78
CA VAL A 351 -4.75 -24.96 -9.11
C VAL A 351 -5.92 -24.13 -9.64
N SER A 352 -6.71 -23.60 -8.71
CA SER A 352 -7.86 -22.74 -8.98
C SER A 352 -7.91 -21.59 -7.99
N LEU A 353 -8.54 -20.48 -8.39
CA LEU A 353 -8.89 -19.36 -7.49
C LEU A 353 -10.38 -19.43 -7.17
N TYR A 354 -10.74 -19.28 -5.90
CA TYR A 354 -12.14 -19.23 -5.46
C TYR A 354 -12.49 -17.88 -4.85
N ASP A 355 -13.66 -17.35 -5.21
CA ASP A 355 -14.26 -16.22 -4.49
C ASP A 355 -15.02 -16.69 -3.23
N ALA A 356 -15.47 -15.75 -2.40
CA ALA A 356 -16.25 -16.06 -1.18
C ALA A 356 -17.56 -16.82 -1.44
N THR A 357 -18.10 -16.79 -2.67
CA THR A 357 -19.33 -17.49 -3.04
C THR A 357 -19.08 -18.93 -3.52
N GLY A 358 -17.81 -19.32 -3.66
CA GLY A 358 -17.39 -20.61 -4.17
C GLY A 358 -17.35 -20.71 -5.69
N VAL A 359 -17.38 -19.58 -6.41
CA VAL A 359 -17.18 -19.58 -7.86
C VAL A 359 -15.70 -19.81 -8.15
N GLU A 360 -15.44 -20.82 -9.00
CA GLU A 360 -14.10 -21.26 -9.37
C GLU A 360 -13.60 -20.54 -10.62
N THR A 361 -12.36 -20.07 -10.56
CA THR A 361 -11.53 -19.72 -11.72
C THR A 361 -10.38 -20.73 -11.80
N GLN A 362 -10.54 -21.75 -12.64
CA GLN A 362 -9.52 -22.77 -12.83
C GLN A 362 -8.31 -22.19 -13.58
N LEU A 363 -7.11 -22.35 -13.01
CA LEU A 363 -5.87 -21.87 -13.62
C LEU A 363 -5.17 -22.98 -14.42
N THR A 364 -5.11 -24.21 -13.87
CA THR A 364 -4.43 -25.33 -14.53
C THR A 364 -5.42 -26.42 -14.94
N THR A 365 -5.13 -27.08 -16.07
CA THR A 365 -5.89 -28.26 -16.53
C THR A 365 -5.11 -29.57 -16.42
N ASP A 366 -3.78 -29.49 -16.31
CA ASP A 366 -2.87 -30.58 -16.01
C ASP A 366 -2.10 -30.18 -14.74
N GLY A 367 -2.59 -30.64 -13.59
CA GLY A 367 -2.10 -30.27 -12.27
C GLY A 367 -0.70 -30.82 -11.92
N ALA A 368 -0.16 -30.33 -10.80
CA ALA A 368 1.10 -30.82 -10.24
C ALA A 368 0.95 -32.24 -9.65
N ASN A 369 2.06 -32.97 -9.53
CA ASN A 369 2.05 -34.30 -8.90
C ASN A 369 1.93 -34.25 -7.37
N ASP A 370 2.35 -33.14 -6.76
CA ASP A 370 2.23 -32.87 -5.33
C ASP A 370 1.04 -31.92 -5.06
N THR A 371 0.31 -32.16 -3.98
CA THR A 371 -0.90 -31.45 -3.50
C THR A 371 -0.66 -30.77 -2.15
N GLY A 372 0.31 -29.86 -2.14
CA GLY A 372 0.72 -29.08 -0.97
C GLY A 372 0.04 -27.70 -0.89
N PRO A 373 0.30 -26.95 0.18
CA PRO A 373 -0.03 -25.54 0.27
C PRO A 373 0.53 -24.74 -0.90
N VAL A 374 -0.24 -23.75 -1.34
CA VAL A 374 0.11 -22.81 -2.41
C VAL A 374 0.18 -21.40 -1.84
N ALA A 375 0.81 -20.46 -2.55
CA ALA A 375 0.87 -19.06 -2.12
C ALA A 375 0.84 -18.12 -3.33
N GLY A 376 0.25 -16.93 -3.17
CA GLY A 376 0.33 -15.89 -4.18
C GLY A 376 1.64 -15.10 -4.02
N PHE A 377 2.51 -15.14 -5.03
CA PHE A 377 3.80 -14.46 -5.03
C PHE A 377 4.09 -13.84 -6.40
N ASP A 378 4.55 -12.58 -6.42
CA ASP A 378 4.97 -11.92 -7.65
C ASP A 378 6.41 -12.31 -7.99
N TRP A 379 6.56 -13.24 -8.93
CA TRP A 379 7.85 -13.69 -9.44
C TRP A 379 8.40 -12.80 -10.55
N THR A 380 7.54 -12.00 -11.17
CA THR A 380 7.85 -11.24 -12.37
C THR A 380 8.52 -9.92 -12.05
N ASP A 381 8.22 -9.33 -10.89
CA ASP A 381 8.73 -8.02 -10.45
C ASP A 381 8.64 -7.00 -11.59
N ASP A 382 7.56 -7.09 -12.38
CA ASP A 382 7.39 -6.36 -13.63
C ASP A 382 6.65 -5.02 -13.44
N GLY A 383 6.40 -4.67 -12.17
CA GLY A 383 5.64 -3.50 -11.75
C GLY A 383 4.13 -3.70 -11.78
N ASN A 384 3.63 -4.89 -12.14
CA ASN A 384 2.25 -5.31 -11.88
C ASN A 384 2.20 -6.08 -10.54
N PRO A 385 1.45 -5.61 -9.53
CA PRO A 385 1.37 -6.29 -8.24
C PRO A 385 0.60 -7.61 -8.27
N ASP A 386 0.01 -8.02 -9.40
CA ASP A 386 -0.74 -9.26 -9.54
C ASP A 386 0.16 -10.49 -9.27
N PRO A 387 -0.02 -11.18 -8.13
CA PRO A 387 0.81 -12.33 -7.80
C PRO A 387 0.49 -13.54 -8.69
N GLN A 388 1.48 -14.38 -8.95
CA GLN A 388 1.26 -15.70 -9.52
C GLN A 388 1.06 -16.73 -8.41
N VAL A 389 0.25 -17.76 -8.68
CA VAL A 389 0.09 -18.87 -7.72
C VAL A 389 1.33 -19.74 -7.76
N THR A 390 1.99 -19.89 -6.62
CA THR A 390 3.23 -20.62 -6.42
C THR A 390 2.97 -21.91 -5.66
N LEU A 391 3.67 -22.97 -6.04
CA LEU A 391 3.55 -24.32 -5.50
C LEU A 391 4.91 -25.01 -5.40
N VAL A 392 4.95 -26.11 -4.65
CA VAL A 392 6.11 -27.00 -4.56
C VAL A 392 5.77 -28.32 -5.25
N GLU A 393 6.66 -28.77 -6.14
CA GLU A 393 6.56 -30.08 -6.77
C GLU A 393 7.95 -30.71 -6.87
N ASP A 394 8.12 -31.94 -6.35
CA ASP A 394 9.39 -32.67 -6.33
C ASP A 394 10.55 -31.88 -5.68
N GLY A 395 10.22 -31.02 -4.71
CA GLY A 395 11.18 -30.13 -4.05
C GLY A 395 11.57 -28.88 -4.84
N VAL A 396 10.94 -28.65 -5.99
CA VAL A 396 11.13 -27.49 -6.85
C VAL A 396 9.99 -26.50 -6.62
N ILE A 397 10.33 -25.22 -6.43
CA ILE A 397 9.36 -24.13 -6.42
C ILE A 397 8.99 -23.79 -7.86
N LYS A 398 7.68 -23.78 -8.13
CA LYS A 398 7.07 -23.52 -9.43
C LYS A 398 5.95 -22.50 -9.29
N TYR A 399 5.56 -21.84 -10.37
CA TYR A 399 4.43 -20.93 -10.37
C TYR A 399 3.57 -21.10 -11.61
N VAL A 400 2.30 -20.70 -11.48
CA VAL A 400 1.29 -20.78 -12.54
C VAL A 400 1.26 -19.45 -13.29
N GLU A 401 1.57 -19.50 -14.58
CA GLU A 401 1.46 -18.37 -15.49
C GLU A 401 0.00 -18.05 -15.81
N ALA A 402 -0.25 -16.85 -16.34
CA ALA A 402 -1.59 -16.40 -16.69
C ALA A 402 -2.28 -17.27 -17.78
N ASP A 403 -1.51 -18.02 -18.57
CA ASP A 403 -2.02 -18.95 -19.57
C ASP A 403 -2.28 -20.37 -19.03
N GLY A 404 -2.05 -20.59 -17.73
CA GLY A 404 -2.24 -21.85 -17.02
C GLY A 404 -1.05 -22.80 -17.10
N THR A 405 0.08 -22.39 -17.68
CA THR A 405 1.31 -23.18 -17.68
C THR A 405 2.01 -23.13 -16.32
N ILE A 406 2.63 -24.24 -15.92
CA ILE A 406 3.43 -24.31 -14.68
C ILE A 406 4.90 -24.15 -15.05
N GLU A 407 5.50 -23.05 -14.62
CA GLU A 407 6.90 -22.71 -14.89
C GLU A 407 7.80 -23.00 -13.68
N THR A 408 9.03 -23.42 -13.95
CA THR A 408 10.01 -23.74 -12.91
C THR A 408 10.76 -22.49 -12.47
N ARG A 409 10.77 -22.23 -11.16
CA ARG A 409 11.50 -21.10 -10.60
C ARG A 409 12.83 -21.51 -9.98
N ALA A 410 12.81 -22.41 -9.01
CA ALA A 410 14.00 -22.73 -8.23
C ALA A 410 13.97 -24.16 -7.67
N ASP A 411 15.03 -24.93 -7.91
CA ASP A 411 15.27 -26.21 -7.24
C ASP A 411 16.00 -25.96 -5.92
N VAL A 412 15.23 -25.91 -4.84
CA VAL A 412 15.70 -25.58 -3.48
C VAL A 412 15.45 -26.69 -2.47
N ASN A 413 14.98 -27.86 -2.96
CA ASN A 413 14.57 -29.00 -2.14
C ASN A 413 13.56 -28.56 -1.06
N ALA A 414 12.50 -27.88 -1.48
CA ALA A 414 11.39 -27.44 -0.62
C ALA A 414 10.50 -28.63 -0.20
N SER A 415 9.89 -28.55 0.99
CA SER A 415 8.96 -29.59 1.46
C SER A 415 7.58 -29.42 0.80
N ALA A 416 7.11 -30.42 0.07
CA ALA A 416 5.74 -30.44 -0.46
C ALA A 416 4.67 -30.54 0.64
N GLU A 417 5.01 -31.14 1.78
CA GLU A 417 4.09 -31.28 2.92
C GLU A 417 3.83 -29.95 3.63
N VAL A 418 4.89 -29.14 3.81
CA VAL A 418 4.80 -27.80 4.41
C VAL A 418 4.37 -26.77 3.36
N GLY A 419 4.76 -26.96 2.10
CA GLY A 419 4.48 -26.06 1.00
C GLY A 419 5.21 -24.73 1.12
N VAL A 420 4.50 -23.68 0.73
CA VAL A 420 4.97 -22.28 0.73
C VAL A 420 3.91 -21.38 1.36
N ALA A 421 4.35 -20.25 1.94
CA ALA A 421 3.49 -19.25 2.54
C ALA A 421 3.88 -17.83 2.11
#